data_AF-A0A1I8I243-F1
#
_entry.id   AF-A0A1I8I243-F1
#
_cell.length_a   1.000
_cell.length_b   1.000
_cell.length_c   1.000
_cell.angle_alpha   90.00
_cell.angle_beta   90.00
_cell.angle_gamma   90.00
#
_symmetry.space_group_name_H-M   'P 1'
#
loop_
_entity.id
_entity.type
_entity.pdbx_description
1 polymer ?
#
loop_
_entity_poly.entity_id
_entity_poly.type
_entity_poly.pdbx_seq_one_letter_code
_entity_poly.pdbx_strand_id
1 'polypeptide(L)'
;MHHGGWMRLLSLRMPGSLLLQLLLLLFSCEIHATLERGTFVSREEYYRRINADNTNEERLYLENCAQSSDTGHCSLAIDNQIIQEWTQCSSTASETQPWWNAFLETPAYVSKVVIHTAPLPDAAMQSALNQFIIYAGGTACYRHNAAASFSSRSFPCDVFTDFIELSSDRKDAVMSLCEVEVYGKALAFQELENGAASLTARGSANHVQVVSVPGAGLHLCQLQVFGYSTLLRPKELQRCYKDNPKQPDLEQLVSLTFMSISKCHRMCKRLNKLYFGLQNGRLCYCGNKFGRYGEAKEPKACDKRCIYSKSKRCGGHYQNSVYEIIL
;
A
#
# COMPACT_ATOMS: atom_id res chain seq x y z
N MET A 1 -49.45 27.81 -27.13
CA MET A 1 -50.08 28.65 -26.08
C MET A 1 -50.60 27.73 -24.98
N HIS A 2 -50.39 28.15 -23.74
CA HIS A 2 -50.72 27.45 -22.51
C HIS A 2 -52.23 27.41 -22.18
N HIS A 3 -52.53 26.53 -21.20
CA HIS A 3 -53.63 26.51 -20.20
C HIS A 3 -54.95 25.81 -20.61
N GLY A 4 -55.59 25.00 -19.77
CA GLY A 4 -55.26 24.53 -18.42
C GLY A 4 -56.49 23.92 -17.70
N GLY A 5 -56.25 22.90 -16.86
CA GLY A 5 -56.99 22.51 -15.63
C GLY A 5 -58.47 22.09 -15.72
N TRP A 6 -59.08 21.33 -14.82
CA TRP A 6 -58.74 20.79 -13.49
C TRP A 6 -59.69 19.61 -13.14
N MET A 7 -59.29 18.70 -12.25
CA MET A 7 -60.22 18.17 -11.24
C MET A 7 -59.53 17.86 -9.90
N ARG A 8 -60.29 18.09 -8.82
CA ARG A 8 -59.88 18.33 -7.42
C ARG A 8 -59.50 17.07 -6.63
N LEU A 9 -58.53 17.25 -5.73
CA LEU A 9 -58.11 16.37 -4.64
C LEU A 9 -59.07 16.41 -3.43
N LEU A 10 -59.31 15.25 -2.83
CA LEU A 10 -59.82 15.09 -1.46
C LEU A 10 -58.64 15.01 -0.48
N SER A 11 -58.68 15.81 0.59
CA SER A 11 -57.61 15.91 1.58
C SER A 11 -57.76 14.87 2.70
N LEU A 12 -56.70 14.12 2.98
CA LEU A 12 -56.48 13.43 4.27
C LEU A 12 -55.23 14.04 4.92
N ARG A 13 -55.39 14.58 6.13
CA ARG A 13 -54.30 15.13 6.94
C ARG A 13 -53.61 14.00 7.71
N MET A 14 -52.34 13.74 7.40
CA MET A 14 -51.38 13.02 8.25
C MET A 14 -50.01 13.73 8.16
N PRO A 15 -49.12 13.60 9.16
CA PRO A 15 -47.94 14.46 9.30
C PRO A 15 -46.88 14.21 8.21
N GLY A 16 -46.60 15.28 7.46
CA GLY A 16 -45.47 15.64 6.58
C GLY A 16 -44.48 14.61 5.99
N SER A 17 -44.02 13.58 6.70
CA SER A 17 -42.82 12.82 6.31
C SER A 17 -43.10 11.43 5.71
N LEU A 18 -44.29 10.85 5.91
CA LEU A 18 -44.59 9.47 5.48
C LEU A 18 -45.22 9.36 4.08
N LEU A 19 -45.80 10.43 3.55
CA LEU A 19 -46.46 10.40 2.23
C LEU A 19 -45.46 10.31 1.05
N LEU A 20 -44.21 10.75 1.26
CA LEU A 20 -43.14 10.67 0.25
C LEU A 20 -42.50 9.27 0.18
N GLN A 21 -42.60 8.47 1.24
CA GLN A 21 -42.05 7.11 1.29
C GLN A 21 -42.96 6.08 0.62
N LEU A 22 -44.27 6.32 0.51
CA LEU A 22 -45.21 5.35 -0.08
C LEU A 22 -45.31 5.46 -1.62
N LEU A 23 -45.06 6.64 -2.21
CA LEU A 23 -45.14 6.86 -3.66
C LEU A 23 -43.91 6.34 -4.43
N LEU A 24 -42.78 6.08 -3.76
CA LEU A 24 -41.54 5.58 -4.37
C LEU A 24 -41.41 4.04 -4.39
N LEU A 25 -42.38 3.31 -3.83
CA LEU A 25 -42.31 1.84 -3.68
C LEU A 25 -43.13 1.03 -4.69
N LEU A 26 -43.93 1.62 -5.58
CA LEU A 26 -44.95 0.86 -6.31
C LEU A 26 -45.08 1.08 -7.82
N PHE A 27 -44.04 1.53 -8.52
CA PHE A 27 -43.96 1.38 -9.99
C PHE A 27 -42.47 1.33 -10.40
N SER A 28 -41.85 0.27 -10.89
CA SER A 28 -42.27 -1.07 -11.29
C SER A 28 -40.97 -1.86 -11.50
N CYS A 29 -40.75 -2.91 -10.72
CA CYS A 29 -39.70 -3.89 -10.97
C CYS A 29 -40.18 -4.78 -12.11
N GLU A 30 -39.53 -4.71 -13.27
CA GLU A 30 -39.55 -5.79 -14.27
C GLU A 30 -38.59 -5.46 -15.41
N ILE A 31 -37.28 -5.77 -15.27
CA ILE A 31 -36.43 -6.20 -16.39
C ILE A 31 -35.36 -7.17 -15.85
N HIS A 32 -35.44 -8.43 -16.30
CA HIS A 32 -34.38 -9.42 -16.17
C HIS A 32 -33.22 -9.06 -17.11
N ALA A 33 -31.99 -8.94 -16.58
CA ALA A 33 -30.77 -9.02 -17.38
C ALA A 33 -29.69 -9.75 -16.57
N THR A 34 -29.34 -10.95 -17.02
CA THR A 34 -28.25 -11.76 -16.49
C THR A 34 -26.92 -11.04 -16.74
N LEU A 35 -26.27 -10.60 -15.66
CA LEU A 35 -24.93 -10.03 -15.69
C LEU A 35 -23.91 -11.12 -15.37
N GLU A 36 -22.96 -11.35 -16.28
CA GLU A 36 -21.81 -12.21 -16.01
C GLU A 36 -20.88 -11.56 -14.97
N ARG A 37 -21.04 -12.06 -13.74
CA ARG A 37 -20.08 -12.22 -12.62
C ARG A 37 -18.88 -11.26 -12.57
N GLY A 38 -19.06 -10.14 -11.87
CA GLY A 38 -18.00 -9.57 -11.03
C GLY A 38 -18.10 -10.16 -9.62
N THR A 39 -17.10 -10.95 -9.20
CA THR A 39 -17.11 -11.63 -7.90
C THR A 39 -16.51 -10.75 -6.81
N PHE A 40 -17.36 -10.17 -5.97
CA PHE A 40 -16.93 -9.52 -4.73
C PHE A 40 -16.66 -10.57 -3.65
N VAL A 41 -15.66 -10.30 -2.83
CA VAL A 41 -15.06 -11.27 -1.91
C VAL A 41 -15.17 -10.68 -0.50
N SER A 42 -16.02 -11.24 0.36
CA SER A 42 -16.04 -10.86 1.78
C SER A 42 -14.67 -11.14 2.44
N ARG A 43 -14.38 -10.53 3.60
CA ARG A 43 -13.16 -10.85 4.38
C ARG A 43 -13.00 -12.36 4.57
N GLU A 44 -14.09 -13.05 4.87
CA GLU A 44 -14.15 -14.52 5.02
C GLU A 44 -13.95 -15.27 3.71
N GLU A 45 -14.53 -14.79 2.60
CA GLU A 45 -14.33 -15.35 1.26
C GLU A 45 -12.90 -15.10 0.75
N TYR A 46 -12.25 -14.00 1.16
CA TYR A 46 -10.87 -13.67 0.81
C TYR A 46 -9.94 -14.56 1.60
N TYR A 47 -10.17 -14.74 2.91
CA TYR A 47 -9.46 -15.75 3.69
C TYR A 47 -9.67 -17.15 3.14
N ARG A 48 -10.89 -17.51 2.72
CA ARG A 48 -11.12 -18.79 2.04
C ARG A 48 -10.31 -18.91 0.76
N ARG A 49 -10.19 -17.84 -0.04
CA ARG A 49 -9.36 -17.84 -1.26
C ARG A 49 -7.87 -17.88 -0.96
N ILE A 50 -7.37 -17.13 0.01
CA ILE A 50 -5.96 -17.22 0.45
C ILE A 50 -5.65 -18.63 0.94
N ASN A 51 -6.50 -19.18 1.81
CA ASN A 51 -6.28 -20.48 2.44
C ASN A 51 -6.51 -21.65 1.48
N ALA A 52 -7.39 -21.50 0.48
CA ALA A 52 -7.60 -22.50 -0.58
C ALA A 52 -6.44 -22.54 -1.59
N ASP A 53 -5.68 -21.46 -1.71
CA ASP A 53 -4.56 -21.34 -2.67
C ASP A 53 -3.32 -22.13 -2.23
N ASN A 54 -3.34 -22.81 -1.07
CA ASN A 54 -2.27 -23.66 -0.54
C ASN A 54 -0.86 -23.03 -0.57
N THR A 55 -0.80 -21.70 -0.62
CA THR A 55 0.42 -20.90 -0.69
C THR A 55 0.72 -20.39 0.70
N ASN A 56 1.86 -20.82 1.24
CA ASN A 56 2.38 -20.36 2.51
C ASN A 56 2.40 -18.81 2.56
N GLU A 57 2.16 -18.27 3.75
CA GLU A 57 2.40 -16.88 4.11
C GLU A 57 3.73 -16.36 3.51
N GLU A 58 3.69 -15.23 2.78
CA GLU A 58 4.86 -14.65 2.12
C GLU A 58 5.46 -13.48 2.91
N ARG A 59 6.76 -13.23 2.73
CA ARG A 59 7.41 -12.03 3.25
C ARG A 59 7.01 -10.82 2.42
N LEU A 60 6.45 -9.82 3.08
CA LEU A 60 6.10 -8.51 2.55
C LEU A 60 7.21 -7.52 2.86
N TYR A 61 7.55 -6.69 1.87
CA TYR A 61 8.69 -5.78 1.97
C TYR A 61 8.23 -4.39 2.40
N LEU A 62 9.06 -3.75 3.24
CA LEU A 62 8.84 -2.41 3.75
C LEU A 62 9.73 -1.37 3.03
N GLU A 63 9.26 -0.14 3.01
CA GLU A 63 9.91 1.03 2.43
C GLU A 63 9.53 2.29 3.21
N ASN A 64 10.13 3.45 2.88
CA ASN A 64 9.68 4.74 3.41
C ASN A 64 9.66 4.82 4.94
N CYS A 65 10.68 4.29 5.59
CA CYS A 65 10.70 4.37 7.03
C CYS A 65 10.86 5.81 7.52
N ALA A 66 10.34 6.05 8.72
CA ALA A 66 10.64 7.22 9.54
C ALA A 66 10.71 6.78 11.00
N GLN A 67 11.35 7.59 11.84
CA GLN A 67 11.42 7.38 13.27
C GLN A 67 11.38 8.72 14.00
N SER A 68 11.05 8.69 15.29
CA SER A 68 10.85 9.89 16.14
C SER A 68 12.09 10.78 16.26
N SER A 69 13.28 10.18 16.32
CA SER A 69 14.57 10.87 16.48
C SER A 69 15.61 10.35 15.49
N ASP A 70 16.41 11.20 14.86
CA ASP A 70 17.33 10.83 13.75
C ASP A 70 18.74 10.38 14.23
N THR A 71 18.84 9.66 15.35
CA THR A 71 20.12 9.20 15.93
C THR A 71 20.71 7.99 15.22
N GLY A 72 19.93 7.32 14.38
CA GLY A 72 20.33 6.18 13.54
C GLY A 72 19.42 6.11 12.32
N HIS A 73 19.90 5.50 11.23
CA HIS A 73 19.09 5.41 10.02
C HIS A 73 17.95 4.39 10.21
N CYS A 74 16.69 4.85 10.13
CA CYS A 74 15.52 3.97 10.20
C CYS A 74 15.57 2.80 9.20
N SER A 75 16.31 2.99 8.10
CA SER A 75 16.42 2.01 7.02
C SER A 75 17.18 0.76 7.41
N LEU A 76 17.98 0.80 8.49
CA LEU A 76 18.65 -0.37 9.04
C LEU A 76 17.65 -1.42 9.54
N ALA A 77 16.44 -1.03 9.94
CA ALA A 77 15.39 -1.98 10.32
C ALA A 77 14.67 -2.63 9.12
N ILE A 78 14.98 -2.23 7.88
CA ILE A 78 14.33 -2.73 6.65
C ILE A 78 15.33 -2.94 5.52
N ASP A 79 16.59 -3.24 5.86
CA ASP A 79 17.65 -3.46 4.89
C ASP A 79 17.80 -4.93 4.48
N ASN A 80 16.95 -5.79 5.04
CA ASN A 80 16.92 -7.23 4.80
C ASN A 80 18.20 -7.93 5.29
N GLN A 81 18.82 -7.42 6.36
CA GLN A 81 19.94 -8.04 7.06
C GLN A 81 19.62 -8.19 8.55
N ILE A 82 19.57 -9.42 9.04
CA ILE A 82 19.37 -9.69 10.46
C ILE A 82 20.72 -9.68 11.16
N ILE A 83 21.28 -8.49 11.37
CA ILE A 83 22.51 -8.29 12.14
C ILE A 83 22.14 -7.73 13.51
N GLN A 84 22.17 -8.58 14.54
CA GLN A 84 21.76 -8.23 15.89
C GLN A 84 22.91 -7.62 16.70
N GLU A 85 23.57 -6.63 16.09
CA GLU A 85 24.59 -5.79 16.70
C GLU A 85 24.07 -4.36 16.76
N TRP A 86 24.11 -3.72 17.93
CA TRP A 86 23.51 -2.39 18.17
C TRP A 86 23.81 -1.35 17.07
N THR A 87 25.05 -1.30 16.57
CA THR A 87 25.50 -0.33 15.57
C THR A 87 24.92 -0.57 14.17
N GLN A 88 24.35 -1.76 13.93
CA GLN A 88 23.67 -2.15 12.69
C GLN A 88 22.15 -2.06 12.82
N CYS A 89 21.63 -1.53 13.94
CA CYS A 89 20.20 -1.38 14.17
C CYS A 89 19.76 0.08 14.00
N SER A 90 18.53 0.28 13.51
CA SER A 90 17.83 1.56 13.64
C SER A 90 17.65 1.84 15.13
N SER A 91 17.95 3.06 15.56
CA SER A 91 17.80 3.46 16.96
C SER A 91 17.36 4.91 17.08
N THR A 92 16.44 5.16 18.03
CA THR A 92 16.02 6.50 18.43
C THR A 92 16.92 7.06 19.54
N ALA A 93 16.77 8.35 19.85
CA ALA A 93 17.32 8.91 21.08
C ALA A 93 16.61 8.27 22.30
N SER A 94 17.20 8.45 23.48
CA SER A 94 16.44 8.22 24.72
C SER A 94 15.43 9.34 24.86
N GLU A 95 14.15 9.01 24.70
CA GLU A 95 13.09 10.00 24.62
C GLU A 95 11.76 9.46 25.18
N THR A 96 10.76 10.34 25.23
CA THR A 96 9.40 9.97 25.59
C THR A 96 8.62 9.61 24.33
N GLN A 97 7.93 8.48 24.38
CA GLN A 97 7.11 7.96 23.28
C GLN A 97 7.87 7.76 21.95
N PRO A 98 8.99 7.02 21.95
CA PRO A 98 9.71 6.73 20.72
C PRO A 98 8.83 5.89 19.77
N TRP A 99 8.94 6.16 18.47
CA TRP A 99 8.21 5.45 17.44
C TRP A 99 9.07 5.23 16.19
N TRP A 100 8.71 4.19 15.45
CA TRP A 100 9.26 3.86 14.15
C TRP A 100 8.13 3.41 13.24
N ASN A 101 8.14 3.81 11.97
CA ASN A 101 7.16 3.36 11.00
C ASN A 101 7.77 3.10 9.63
N ALA A 102 7.05 2.37 8.79
CA ALA A 102 7.35 2.15 7.39
C ALA A 102 6.08 1.75 6.61
N PHE A 103 6.14 1.92 5.29
CA PHE A 103 5.09 1.51 4.37
C PHE A 103 5.41 0.17 3.73
N LEU A 104 4.40 -0.62 3.40
CA LEU A 104 4.56 -1.81 2.57
C LEU A 104 4.76 -1.39 1.10
N GLU A 105 5.65 -2.09 0.39
CA GLU A 105 5.83 -1.87 -1.06
C GLU A 105 4.52 -2.10 -1.85
N THR A 106 3.68 -3.00 -1.36
CA THR A 106 2.37 -3.30 -1.92
C THR A 106 1.36 -3.45 -0.77
N PRO A 107 0.18 -2.80 -0.84
CA PRO A 107 -0.88 -3.04 0.13
C PRO A 107 -1.15 -4.54 0.28
N ALA A 108 -1.32 -5.01 1.50
CA ALA A 108 -1.37 -6.43 1.79
C ALA A 108 -2.33 -6.75 2.93
N TYR A 109 -2.78 -8.00 2.95
CA TYR A 109 -3.17 -8.61 4.20
C TYR A 109 -1.89 -8.91 4.99
N VAL A 110 -1.72 -8.29 6.15
CA VAL A 110 -0.68 -8.64 7.12
C VAL A 110 -1.28 -9.69 8.05
N SER A 111 -0.52 -10.75 8.34
CA SER A 111 -0.86 -11.78 9.32
C SER A 111 0.03 -11.73 10.56
N LYS A 112 1.30 -11.35 10.41
CA LYS A 112 2.23 -11.16 11.53
C LYS A 112 3.37 -10.20 11.18
N VAL A 113 3.94 -9.63 12.23
CA VAL A 113 5.17 -8.82 12.20
C VAL A 113 6.21 -9.53 13.05
N VAL A 114 7.43 -9.68 12.55
CA VAL A 114 8.58 -10.23 13.28
C VAL A 114 9.55 -9.09 13.54
N ILE A 115 9.99 -8.94 14.78
CA ILE A 115 10.91 -7.89 15.19
C ILE A 115 12.19 -8.53 15.72
N HIS A 116 13.32 -8.09 15.18
CA HIS A 116 14.66 -8.46 15.61
C HIS A 116 15.31 -7.27 16.33
N THR A 117 15.91 -7.52 17.49
CA THR A 117 16.57 -6.51 18.33
C THR A 117 17.94 -7.01 18.79
N ALA A 118 18.80 -6.09 19.20
CA ALA A 118 20.07 -6.38 19.83
C ALA A 118 20.04 -5.94 21.29
N PRO A 119 20.87 -6.53 22.17
CA PRO A 119 21.10 -5.98 23.50
C PRO A 119 21.52 -4.51 23.41
N LEU A 120 20.96 -3.67 24.30
CA LEU A 120 21.38 -2.28 24.43
C LEU A 120 22.84 -2.21 24.92
N PRO A 121 23.63 -1.23 24.47
CA PRO A 121 25.07 -1.15 24.77
C PRO A 121 25.35 -0.77 26.23
N ASP A 122 24.38 -0.15 26.91
CA ASP A 122 24.47 0.25 28.32
C ASP A 122 23.26 -0.33 29.08
N ALA A 123 23.54 -0.97 30.22
CA ALA A 123 22.54 -1.56 31.10
C ALA A 123 21.60 -0.52 31.76
N ALA A 124 22.01 0.76 31.80
CA ALA A 124 21.16 1.85 32.27
C ALA A 124 20.09 2.28 31.26
N MET A 125 20.26 1.95 29.96
CA MET A 125 19.30 2.30 28.93
C MET A 125 18.05 1.42 29.03
N GLN A 126 16.88 2.04 28.83
CA GLN A 126 15.61 1.34 28.84
C GLN A 126 15.13 1.06 27.41
N SER A 127 14.70 -0.17 27.15
CA SER A 127 14.11 -0.53 25.86
C SER A 127 12.66 -0.07 25.77
N ALA A 128 12.34 0.68 24.71
CA ALA A 128 10.98 0.99 24.32
C ALA A 128 10.19 -0.28 23.96
N LEU A 129 10.87 -1.33 23.48
CA LEU A 129 10.26 -2.56 23.00
C LEU A 129 9.83 -3.53 24.12
N ASN A 130 10.04 -3.17 25.38
CA ASN A 130 9.42 -3.88 26.51
C ASN A 130 7.92 -3.54 26.63
N GLN A 131 7.49 -2.36 26.15
CA GLN A 131 6.08 -1.97 26.13
C GLN A 131 5.80 -1.09 24.90
N PHE A 132 5.13 -1.67 23.90
CA PHE A 132 4.83 -1.01 22.64
C PHE A 132 3.57 -1.56 21.99
N ILE A 133 3.07 -0.85 20.99
CA ILE A 133 1.89 -1.19 20.20
C ILE A 133 2.32 -1.27 18.73
N ILE A 134 1.82 -2.29 18.03
CA ILE A 134 1.91 -2.38 16.58
C ILE A 134 0.61 -1.83 16.00
N TYR A 135 0.74 -0.76 15.22
CA TYR A 135 -0.33 -0.20 14.42
C TYR A 135 -0.17 -0.63 12.96
N ALA A 136 -1.28 -1.07 12.36
CA ALA A 136 -1.39 -1.42 10.95
C ALA A 136 -2.53 -0.57 10.36
N GLY A 137 -2.20 0.38 9.47
CA GLY A 137 -3.21 1.23 8.82
C GLY A 137 -4.03 2.06 9.82
N GLY A 138 -3.39 2.49 10.91
CA GLY A 138 -4.04 3.20 12.02
C GLY A 138 -4.76 2.30 13.04
N THR A 139 -4.86 0.99 12.79
CA THR A 139 -5.47 0.03 13.73
C THR A 139 -4.41 -0.58 14.63
N ALA A 140 -4.56 -0.49 15.95
CA ALA A 140 -3.71 -1.21 16.90
C ALA A 140 -3.96 -2.73 16.78
N CYS A 141 -3.11 -3.45 16.07
CA CYS A 141 -3.28 -4.89 15.81
C CYS A 141 -2.63 -5.77 16.87
N TYR A 142 -1.63 -5.26 17.59
CA TYR A 142 -1.00 -5.97 18.71
C TYR A 142 -0.53 -5.01 19.80
N ARG A 143 -0.68 -5.41 21.07
CA ARG A 143 -0.13 -4.69 22.24
C ARG A 143 0.84 -5.59 22.97
N HIS A 144 2.08 -5.15 23.09
CA HIS A 144 3.13 -5.86 23.79
C HIS A 144 3.40 -5.21 25.15
N ASN A 145 3.51 -6.05 26.18
CA ASN A 145 3.98 -5.66 27.50
C ASN A 145 4.73 -6.84 28.13
N ALA A 146 6.04 -6.71 28.32
CA ALA A 146 6.87 -7.72 28.96
C ALA A 146 8.02 -7.06 29.74
N ALA A 147 8.43 -7.71 30.83
CA ALA A 147 9.55 -7.24 31.64
C ALA A 147 10.93 -7.53 31.01
N ALA A 148 11.04 -8.61 30.23
CA ALA A 148 12.28 -9.03 29.59
C ALA A 148 12.36 -8.57 28.14
N SER A 149 13.56 -8.16 27.71
CA SER A 149 13.88 -7.93 26.31
C SER A 149 13.86 -9.24 25.51
N PHE A 150 13.76 -9.13 24.18
CA PHE A 150 13.75 -10.28 23.27
C PHE A 150 14.71 -10.04 22.10
N SER A 151 15.42 -11.07 21.66
CA SER A 151 16.27 -10.99 20.46
C SER A 151 15.43 -11.00 19.18
N SER A 152 14.49 -11.94 19.07
CA SER A 152 13.63 -12.09 17.90
C SER A 152 12.25 -12.57 18.35
N ARG A 153 11.18 -11.91 17.90
CA ARG A 153 9.82 -12.31 18.29
C ARG A 153 8.81 -12.02 17.18
N SER A 154 7.85 -12.93 17.04
CA SER A 154 6.73 -12.81 16.10
C SER A 154 5.46 -12.37 16.83
N PHE A 155 4.75 -11.44 16.23
CA PHE A 155 3.54 -10.80 16.74
C PHE A 155 2.43 -10.92 15.70
N PRO A 156 1.31 -11.59 16.00
CA PRO A 156 0.18 -11.67 15.08
C PRO A 156 -0.45 -10.29 14.89
N CYS A 157 -0.77 -9.96 13.64
CA CYS A 157 -1.49 -8.74 13.25
C CYS A 157 -2.35 -9.12 12.06
N ASP A 158 -3.66 -9.29 12.27
CA ASP A 158 -4.64 -9.78 11.27
C ASP A 158 -5.38 -8.57 10.65
N VAL A 159 -4.69 -7.82 9.79
CA VAL A 159 -5.16 -6.51 9.28
C VAL A 159 -4.74 -6.28 7.84
N PHE A 160 -5.63 -5.69 7.04
CA PHE A 160 -5.30 -5.14 5.72
C PHE A 160 -4.70 -3.74 5.86
N THR A 161 -3.50 -3.54 5.32
CA THR A 161 -2.77 -2.28 5.46
C THR A 161 -1.73 -2.11 4.37
N ASP A 162 -1.25 -0.88 4.19
CA ASP A 162 -0.05 -0.50 3.47
C ASP A 162 1.00 0.17 4.38
N PHE A 163 0.75 0.18 5.69
CA PHE A 163 1.51 0.92 6.69
C PHE A 163 1.65 0.13 8.01
N ILE A 164 2.85 0.15 8.58
CA ILE A 164 3.17 -0.42 9.89
C ILE A 164 3.85 0.65 10.75
N GLU A 165 3.40 0.81 11.98
CA GLU A 165 4.01 1.66 12.99
C GLU A 165 4.20 0.88 14.30
N LEU A 166 5.38 1.03 14.88
CA LEU A 166 5.72 0.59 16.22
C LEU A 166 5.79 1.84 17.09
N SER A 167 4.99 1.89 18.14
CA SER A 167 4.89 3.05 19.02
C SER A 167 4.92 2.62 20.48
N SER A 168 5.76 3.27 21.28
CA SER A 168 5.87 3.02 22.72
C SER A 168 5.26 4.19 23.50
N ASP A 169 4.69 3.91 24.67
CA ASP A 169 4.24 4.92 25.63
C ASP A 169 5.28 5.17 26.75
N ARG A 170 6.43 4.49 26.68
CA ARG A 170 7.50 4.60 27.68
C ARG A 170 8.16 5.98 27.65
N LYS A 171 8.70 6.35 28.81
CA LYS A 171 9.55 7.54 29.02
C LYS A 171 11.00 7.10 29.13
N ASP A 172 11.90 8.00 28.74
CA ASP A 172 13.35 7.83 28.85
C ASP A 172 13.84 6.50 28.25
N ALA A 173 13.24 6.12 27.12
CA ALA A 173 13.43 4.81 26.50
C ALA A 173 13.94 4.97 25.06
N VAL A 174 14.66 3.95 24.60
CA VAL A 174 15.18 3.88 23.24
C VAL A 174 14.48 2.76 22.48
N MET A 175 13.98 3.07 21.28
CA MET A 175 13.51 2.06 20.34
C MET A 175 14.66 1.66 19.43
N SER A 176 15.07 0.39 19.50
CA SER A 176 16.15 -0.16 18.68
C SER A 176 15.69 -1.39 17.92
N LEU A 177 15.71 -1.30 16.60
CA LEU A 177 15.17 -2.27 15.66
C LEU A 177 16.26 -2.68 14.68
N CYS A 178 16.66 -3.94 14.71
CA CYS A 178 17.71 -4.46 13.83
C CYS A 178 17.15 -5.00 12.52
N GLU A 179 15.92 -5.52 12.55
CA GLU A 179 15.15 -5.84 11.34
C GLU A 179 13.67 -5.99 11.72
N VAL A 180 12.79 -5.48 10.87
CA VAL A 180 11.33 -5.63 10.97
C VAL A 180 10.83 -6.36 9.73
N GLU A 181 10.39 -7.59 9.92
CA GLU A 181 9.84 -8.42 8.85
C GLU A 181 8.32 -8.43 8.94
N VAL A 182 7.65 -8.26 7.80
CA VAL A 182 6.19 -8.34 7.72
C VAL A 182 5.83 -9.54 6.87
N TYR A 183 4.82 -10.29 7.30
CA TYR A 183 4.37 -11.49 6.63
C TYR A 183 2.87 -11.44 6.40
N GLY A 184 2.43 -12.05 5.30
CA GLY A 184 1.04 -12.04 4.90
C GLY A 184 0.85 -12.41 3.44
N LYS A 185 -0.04 -11.71 2.74
CA LYS A 185 -0.28 -11.88 1.30
C LYS A 185 -0.57 -10.53 0.64
N ALA A 186 0.20 -10.21 -0.40
CA ALA A 186 0.02 -8.98 -1.15
C ALA A 186 -1.37 -8.95 -1.84
N LEU A 187 -1.98 -7.77 -1.89
CA LEU A 187 -3.22 -7.56 -2.62
C LEU A 187 -2.91 -7.48 -4.12
N ALA A 188 -3.01 -8.60 -4.82
CA ALA A 188 -3.00 -8.63 -6.28
C ALA A 188 -4.44 -8.49 -6.80
N PHE A 189 -4.81 -7.29 -7.26
CA PHE A 189 -6.03 -7.10 -8.03
C PHE A 189 -5.76 -7.56 -9.46
N GLN A 190 -6.24 -8.75 -9.83
CA GLN A 190 -6.27 -9.15 -11.24
C GLN A 190 -7.25 -8.21 -11.95
N GLU A 191 -6.75 -7.45 -12.94
CA GLU A 191 -7.61 -6.66 -13.82
C GLU A 191 -8.67 -7.60 -14.42
N LEU A 192 -9.95 -7.24 -14.22
CA LEU A 192 -11.01 -7.74 -15.08
C LEU A 192 -10.77 -7.10 -16.46
N GLU A 193 -10.02 -7.79 -17.31
CA GLU A 193 -10.15 -7.60 -18.75
C GLU A 193 -11.61 -7.87 -19.10
N ASN A 194 -12.38 -6.80 -19.25
CA ASN A 194 -13.33 -6.60 -20.35
C ASN A 194 -14.08 -5.28 -20.11
N GLY A 195 -13.97 -4.37 -21.07
CA GLY A 195 -14.54 -3.04 -20.97
C GLY A 195 -16.07 -3.07 -20.90
N ALA A 196 -16.62 -2.48 -19.84
CA ALA A 196 -17.85 -1.69 -19.85
C ALA A 196 -18.16 -1.19 -18.43
N ALA A 197 -17.97 0.12 -18.22
CA ALA A 197 -18.54 1.01 -17.19
C ALA A 197 -17.45 1.86 -16.51
N SER A 198 -17.44 3.16 -16.81
CA SER A 198 -16.67 4.14 -16.04
C SER A 198 -17.43 4.46 -14.76
N LEU A 199 -16.86 4.08 -13.61
CA LEU A 199 -17.23 4.60 -12.30
C LEU A 199 -16.27 5.74 -11.97
N THR A 200 -16.78 6.96 -11.79
CA THR A 200 -15.98 8.08 -11.29
C THR A 200 -16.33 8.34 -9.83
N ALA A 201 -15.41 8.02 -8.92
CA ALA A 201 -15.45 8.48 -7.54
C ALA A 201 -14.79 9.86 -7.46
N ARG A 202 -15.55 10.91 -7.15
CA ARG A 202 -14.96 12.20 -6.74
C ARG A 202 -14.87 12.22 -5.22
N GLY A 203 -13.64 12.26 -4.71
CA GLY A 203 -13.36 12.25 -3.27
C GLY A 203 -12.81 13.59 -2.77
N SER A 204 -13.33 14.04 -1.63
CA SER A 204 -12.58 14.87 -0.67
C SER A 204 -12.33 13.99 0.58
N ALA A 205 -11.43 14.42 1.48
CA ALA A 205 -10.98 13.64 2.64
C ALA A 205 -12.09 12.94 3.46
N ASN A 206 -13.35 13.41 3.37
CA ASN A 206 -14.49 12.89 4.14
C ASN A 206 -15.73 12.49 3.29
N HIS A 207 -15.63 12.37 1.95
CA HIS A 207 -16.81 12.07 1.13
C HIS A 207 -16.48 11.22 -0.11
N VAL A 208 -17.24 10.15 -0.34
CA VAL A 208 -17.20 9.34 -1.56
C VAL A 208 -18.54 9.48 -2.28
N GLN A 209 -18.52 10.06 -3.49
CA GLN A 209 -19.72 10.25 -4.30
C GLN A 209 -19.74 9.23 -5.45
N VAL A 210 -20.81 8.42 -5.54
CA VAL A 210 -21.06 7.49 -6.64
C VAL A 210 -22.09 8.12 -7.56
N VAL A 211 -21.71 8.40 -8.81
CA VAL A 211 -22.58 9.08 -9.79
C VAL A 211 -22.83 8.15 -10.97
N SER A 212 -24.10 7.83 -11.27
CA SER A 212 -24.46 7.18 -12.53
C SER A 212 -24.66 8.21 -13.64
N VAL A 213 -24.37 7.84 -14.89
CA VAL A 213 -24.66 8.68 -16.04
C VAL A 213 -26.18 8.79 -16.28
N PRO A 214 -26.68 9.91 -16.85
CA PRO A 214 -28.10 10.06 -17.16
C PRO A 214 -28.60 8.90 -18.03
N GLY A 215 -29.63 8.20 -17.57
CA GLY A 215 -30.19 7.02 -18.24
C GLY A 215 -29.71 5.66 -17.70
N ALA A 216 -28.78 5.63 -16.73
CA ALA A 216 -28.37 4.41 -16.02
C ALA A 216 -28.98 4.37 -14.61
N GLY A 217 -29.79 3.34 -14.33
CA GLY A 217 -30.28 3.03 -12.99
C GLY A 217 -29.17 2.49 -12.09
N LEU A 218 -29.14 2.92 -10.84
CA LEU A 218 -28.16 2.49 -9.83
C LEU A 218 -28.88 1.61 -8.80
N HIS A 219 -28.45 0.34 -8.66
CA HIS A 219 -28.95 -0.57 -7.62
C HIS A 219 -27.85 -0.85 -6.61
N LEU A 220 -28.10 -0.52 -5.34
CA LEU A 220 -27.20 -0.76 -4.21
C LEU A 220 -27.97 -1.46 -3.09
N CYS A 221 -27.51 -2.64 -2.67
CA CYS A 221 -28.17 -3.41 -1.60
C CYS A 221 -27.48 -3.25 -0.23
N GLN A 222 -26.18 -2.92 -0.18
CA GLN A 222 -25.46 -2.49 1.02
C GLN A 222 -24.13 -1.83 0.61
N LEU A 223 -23.77 -0.72 1.25
CA LEU A 223 -22.51 0.00 1.01
C LEU A 223 -21.71 0.05 2.32
N GLN A 224 -20.53 -0.57 2.34
CA GLN A 224 -19.53 -0.41 3.41
C GLN A 224 -18.22 0.04 2.78
N VAL A 225 -17.78 1.25 3.12
CA VAL A 225 -16.51 1.82 2.68
C VAL A 225 -15.46 1.48 3.74
N PHE A 226 -14.64 0.46 3.48
CA PHE A 226 -13.36 0.31 4.18
C PHE A 226 -12.35 1.19 3.44
N GLY A 227 -12.29 2.46 3.83
CA GLY A 227 -11.28 3.38 3.32
C GLY A 227 -9.96 3.11 4.01
N TYR A 228 -9.10 2.33 3.39
CA TYR A 228 -7.67 2.59 3.52
C TYR A 228 -7.34 3.61 2.41
N SER A 229 -6.58 4.66 2.73
CA SER A 229 -5.99 5.54 1.71
C SER A 229 -4.90 4.79 0.96
N THR A 230 -5.23 3.65 0.34
CA THR A 230 -4.37 3.07 -0.66
C THR A 230 -4.42 4.04 -1.83
N LEU A 231 -3.30 4.72 -2.07
CA LEU A 231 -2.97 5.10 -3.43
C LEU A 231 -2.88 3.77 -4.20
N LEU A 232 -4.03 3.26 -4.67
CA LEU A 232 -4.12 2.18 -5.62
C LEU A 232 -3.31 2.67 -6.81
N ARG A 233 -2.02 2.34 -6.85
CA ARG A 233 -1.22 2.57 -8.04
C ARG A 233 -1.77 1.62 -9.09
N PRO A 234 -2.33 2.14 -10.20
CA PRO A 234 -2.57 1.35 -11.39
C PRO A 234 -1.34 0.48 -11.64
N LYS A 235 -1.62 -0.79 -11.87
CA LYS A 235 -0.72 -1.83 -12.36
C LYS A 235 0.52 -1.23 -13.04
N GLU A 236 1.67 -1.42 -12.39
CA GLU A 236 2.97 -1.06 -12.94
C GLU A 236 3.08 -1.65 -14.34
N LEU A 237 2.98 -0.81 -15.38
CA LEU A 237 3.38 -1.21 -16.72
C LEU A 237 4.92 -1.23 -16.74
N GLN A 238 5.51 -2.18 -16.00
CA GLN A 238 6.94 -2.44 -16.05
C GLN A 238 7.28 -2.88 -17.47
N ARG A 239 7.99 -2.03 -18.20
CA ARG A 239 8.48 -2.37 -19.54
C ARG A 239 10.00 -2.30 -19.56
N CYS A 240 10.60 -3.24 -20.29
CA CYS A 240 12.05 -3.40 -20.32
C CYS A 240 12.65 -2.66 -21.53
N TYR A 241 13.49 -1.67 -21.30
CA TYR A 241 14.10 -0.88 -22.37
C TYR A 241 15.61 -1.06 -22.40
N LYS A 242 16.18 -1.05 -23.60
CA LYS A 242 17.64 -1.04 -23.76
C LYS A 242 18.20 0.31 -23.31
N ASP A 243 19.40 0.29 -22.77
CA ASP A 243 20.11 1.49 -22.35
C ASP A 243 21.54 1.52 -22.84
N ASN A 244 22.14 2.71 -22.89
CA ASN A 244 23.53 2.92 -23.23
C ASN A 244 24.22 3.69 -22.11
N PRO A 245 25.24 3.14 -21.44
CA PRO A 245 25.90 3.80 -20.32
C PRO A 245 26.61 5.11 -20.72
N LYS A 246 26.96 5.29 -22.01
CA LYS A 246 27.56 6.54 -22.51
C LYS A 246 26.51 7.62 -22.78
N GLN A 247 25.26 7.23 -22.99
CA GLN A 247 24.16 8.14 -23.26
C GLN A 247 22.86 7.55 -22.70
N PRO A 248 22.64 7.65 -21.37
CA PRO A 248 21.49 7.04 -20.73
C PRO A 248 20.16 7.45 -21.36
N ASP A 249 19.25 6.50 -21.46
CA ASP A 249 17.89 6.70 -21.97
C ASP A 249 17.09 7.59 -21.00
N LEU A 250 17.18 7.27 -19.70
CA LEU A 250 16.73 8.12 -18.61
C LEU A 250 17.88 9.02 -18.16
N GLU A 251 17.67 10.32 -18.33
CA GLU A 251 18.66 11.39 -18.26
C GLU A 251 19.39 11.56 -16.92
N GLN A 252 18.80 11.14 -15.80
CA GLN A 252 19.34 11.45 -14.47
C GLN A 252 19.57 10.20 -13.62
N LEU A 253 20.83 9.83 -13.40
CA LEU A 253 21.21 8.81 -12.42
C LEU A 253 21.16 9.41 -11.00
N VAL A 254 20.26 8.94 -10.16
CA VAL A 254 20.01 9.53 -8.84
C VAL A 254 20.49 8.68 -7.67
N SER A 255 20.81 7.41 -7.91
CA SER A 255 21.37 6.51 -6.88
C SER A 255 22.17 5.38 -7.50
N LEU A 256 23.26 5.01 -6.83
CA LEU A 256 24.23 4.00 -7.27
C LEU A 256 24.22 2.73 -6.42
N THR A 257 23.84 2.81 -5.15
CA THR A 257 24.20 1.77 -4.16
C THR A 257 23.00 1.16 -3.47
N PHE A 258 21.86 1.85 -3.36
CA PHE A 258 20.73 1.36 -2.59
C PHE A 258 19.40 1.64 -3.30
N MET A 259 18.72 0.59 -3.76
CA MET A 259 17.50 0.78 -4.55
C MET A 259 16.48 -0.37 -4.47
N SER A 260 15.21 0.01 -4.24
CA SER A 260 13.99 -0.75 -4.52
C SER A 260 13.15 0.01 -5.57
N ILE A 261 12.13 -0.63 -6.14
CA ILE A 261 11.23 -0.01 -7.13
C ILE A 261 10.69 1.32 -6.59
N SER A 262 10.13 1.29 -5.38
CA SER A 262 9.50 2.47 -4.83
C SER A 262 10.46 3.53 -4.32
N LYS A 263 11.66 3.14 -3.85
CA LYS A 263 12.68 4.14 -3.52
C LYS A 263 13.03 4.96 -4.76
N CYS A 264 13.14 4.30 -5.91
CA CYS A 264 13.41 4.98 -7.18
C CYS A 264 12.26 5.89 -7.57
N HIS A 265 11.03 5.37 -7.54
CA HIS A 265 9.80 6.13 -7.78
C HIS A 265 9.79 7.45 -6.98
N ARG A 266 10.06 7.42 -5.68
CA ARG A 266 9.99 8.61 -4.83
C ARG A 266 11.07 9.63 -5.12
N MET A 267 12.30 9.17 -5.32
CA MET A 267 13.40 10.08 -5.67
C MET A 267 13.06 10.83 -6.96
N CYS A 268 12.57 10.10 -7.96
CA CYS A 268 12.17 10.68 -9.24
C CYS A 268 10.90 11.54 -9.13
N LYS A 269 9.93 11.16 -8.29
CA LYS A 269 8.74 11.97 -8.01
C LYS A 269 9.09 13.30 -7.34
N ARG A 270 10.00 13.30 -6.35
CA ARG A 270 10.50 14.52 -5.70
C ARG A 270 11.26 15.43 -6.67
N LEU A 271 11.85 14.85 -7.72
CA LEU A 271 12.51 15.57 -8.80
C LEU A 271 11.53 15.99 -9.91
N ASN A 272 10.22 15.84 -9.70
CA ASN A 272 9.16 16.12 -10.67
C ASN A 272 9.39 15.45 -12.03
N LYS A 273 9.86 14.20 -12.01
CA LYS A 273 10.05 13.39 -13.23
C LYS A 273 8.80 12.59 -13.54
N LEU A 274 8.60 12.29 -14.81
CA LEU A 274 7.47 11.49 -15.30
C LEU A 274 7.74 9.98 -15.23
N TYR A 275 9.01 9.58 -15.29
CA TYR A 275 9.41 8.19 -15.34
C TYR A 275 10.60 7.92 -14.42
N PHE A 276 10.69 6.67 -13.98
CA PHE A 276 11.87 6.13 -13.33
C PHE A 276 12.25 4.78 -13.91
N GLY A 277 13.53 4.43 -13.79
CA GLY A 277 14.07 3.20 -14.31
C GLY A 277 15.08 2.58 -13.36
N LEU A 278 14.98 1.27 -13.20
CA LEU A 278 15.92 0.48 -12.41
C LEU A 278 16.86 -0.27 -13.33
N GLN A 279 18.15 -0.21 -13.02
CA GLN A 279 19.20 -0.90 -13.78
C GLN A 279 20.15 -1.64 -12.85
N ASN A 280 20.67 -2.76 -13.35
CA ASN A 280 21.78 -3.48 -12.75
C ASN A 280 21.53 -3.94 -11.29
N GLY A 281 20.26 -4.05 -10.88
CA GLY A 281 19.86 -4.45 -9.53
C GLY A 281 19.97 -3.36 -8.45
N ARG A 282 20.57 -2.20 -8.75
CA ARG A 282 20.90 -1.17 -7.73
C ARG A 282 20.83 0.28 -8.19
N LEU A 283 20.85 0.52 -9.50
CA LEU A 283 20.86 1.87 -10.05
C LEU A 283 19.43 2.36 -10.21
N CYS A 284 19.23 3.65 -9.98
CA CYS A 284 17.98 4.35 -10.25
C CYS A 284 18.22 5.53 -11.16
N TYR A 285 17.48 5.55 -12.25
CA TYR A 285 17.44 6.64 -13.19
C TYR A 285 16.07 7.31 -13.17
N CYS A 286 16.04 8.61 -13.35
CA CYS A 286 14.84 9.41 -13.53
C CYS A 286 14.87 10.14 -14.86
N GLY A 287 13.71 10.39 -15.44
CA GLY A 287 13.63 11.14 -16.69
C GLY A 287 12.20 11.48 -17.09
N ASN A 288 12.09 12.39 -18.06
CA ASN A 288 10.80 12.78 -18.64
C ASN A 288 10.52 12.10 -19.98
N LYS A 289 11.48 11.32 -20.49
CA LYS A 289 11.41 10.57 -21.74
C LYS A 289 12.21 9.29 -21.58
N PHE A 290 11.84 8.26 -22.34
CA PHE A 290 12.53 6.98 -22.44
C PHE A 290 12.21 6.35 -23.80
N GLY A 291 12.84 5.23 -24.12
CA GLY A 291 12.59 4.45 -25.33
C GLY A 291 13.52 4.79 -26.50
N ARG A 292 14.58 5.58 -26.30
CA ARG A 292 15.53 5.96 -27.38
C ARG A 292 16.12 4.73 -28.08
N TYR A 293 16.38 3.66 -27.33
CA TYR A 293 16.99 2.43 -27.84
C TYR A 293 15.99 1.30 -28.06
N GLY A 294 14.69 1.58 -27.90
CA GLY A 294 13.61 0.62 -28.06
C GLY A 294 13.49 -0.39 -26.92
N GLU A 295 12.41 -1.16 -26.97
CA GLU A 295 12.11 -2.23 -26.01
C GLU A 295 13.11 -3.39 -26.17
N ALA A 296 13.53 -3.96 -25.04
CA ALA A 296 14.35 -5.16 -25.03
C ALA A 296 13.46 -6.36 -25.37
N LYS A 297 13.79 -7.04 -26.47
CA LYS A 297 13.01 -8.19 -26.97
C LYS A 297 13.28 -9.49 -26.21
N GLU A 298 14.32 -9.53 -25.40
CA GLU A 298 14.71 -10.72 -24.67
C GLU A 298 13.90 -10.85 -23.37
N PRO A 299 13.24 -12.00 -23.12
CA PRO A 299 12.38 -12.18 -21.94
C PRO A 299 13.07 -11.95 -20.60
N LYS A 300 14.39 -12.14 -20.53
CA LYS A 300 15.20 -12.00 -19.32
C LYS A 300 16.07 -10.74 -19.29
N ALA A 301 15.89 -9.83 -20.23
CA ALA A 301 16.69 -8.61 -20.31
C ALA A 301 16.60 -7.74 -19.04
N CYS A 302 15.47 -7.77 -18.33
CA CYS A 302 15.24 -7.01 -17.10
C CYS A 302 15.00 -7.90 -15.87
N ASP A 303 15.64 -9.07 -15.81
CA ASP A 303 15.40 -10.04 -14.76
C ASP A 303 16.34 -9.92 -13.56
N LYS A 304 17.25 -8.95 -13.54
CA LYS A 304 18.20 -8.84 -12.43
C LYS A 304 17.47 -8.50 -11.15
N ARG A 305 17.63 -9.31 -10.11
CA ARG A 305 17.01 -9.07 -8.81
C ARG A 305 17.56 -7.77 -8.21
N CYS A 306 16.69 -7.03 -7.51
CA CYS A 306 17.13 -5.90 -6.72
C CYS A 306 18.06 -6.41 -5.61
N ILE A 307 19.17 -5.71 -5.33
CA ILE A 307 20.16 -6.15 -4.33
C ILE A 307 19.51 -6.35 -2.95
N TYR A 308 18.56 -5.49 -2.60
CA TYR A 308 17.93 -5.45 -1.28
C TYR A 308 16.42 -5.79 -1.30
N SER A 309 15.87 -6.12 -2.48
CA SER A 309 14.49 -6.61 -2.62
C SER A 309 14.51 -7.79 -3.61
N LYS A 310 15.00 -8.95 -3.12
CA LYS A 310 15.29 -10.11 -3.97
C LYS A 310 14.04 -10.68 -4.65
N SER A 311 12.84 -10.40 -4.14
CA SER A 311 11.55 -10.78 -4.74
C SER A 311 11.21 -9.95 -5.99
N LYS A 312 11.80 -8.75 -6.12
CA LYS A 312 11.54 -7.80 -7.21
C LYS A 312 12.65 -7.80 -8.25
N ARG A 313 12.34 -7.28 -9.44
CA ARG A 313 13.25 -7.18 -10.58
C ARG A 313 13.61 -5.71 -10.81
N CYS A 314 14.91 -5.44 -10.93
CA CYS A 314 15.52 -4.11 -11.03
C CYS A 314 16.40 -4.00 -12.28
N GLY A 315 15.80 -4.26 -13.45
CA GLY A 315 16.45 -4.11 -14.75
C GLY A 315 17.44 -5.21 -15.10
N GLY A 316 18.32 -4.90 -16.05
CA GLY A 316 19.43 -5.74 -16.53
C GLY A 316 20.75 -5.01 -16.41
N HIS A 317 21.83 -5.59 -16.93
CA HIS A 317 23.14 -4.92 -16.91
C HIS A 317 23.14 -3.59 -17.68
N TYR A 318 22.44 -3.53 -18.82
CA TYR A 318 22.29 -2.35 -19.67
C TYR A 318 20.84 -2.20 -20.14
N GLN A 319 19.89 -2.61 -19.30
CA GLN A 319 18.47 -2.55 -19.58
C GLN A 319 17.74 -2.01 -18.37
N ASN A 320 16.79 -1.12 -18.63
CA ASN A 320 16.02 -0.44 -17.60
C ASN A 320 14.65 -1.10 -17.49
N SER A 321 14.28 -1.53 -16.28
CA SER A 321 12.85 -1.69 -15.94
C SER A 321 12.29 -0.30 -15.73
N VAL A 322 11.51 0.19 -16.68
CA VAL A 322 10.95 1.55 -16.67
C VAL A 322 9.50 1.51 -16.17
N TYR A 323 9.17 2.52 -15.38
CA TYR A 323 7.88 2.71 -14.73
C TYR A 323 7.45 4.17 -14.89
N GLU A 324 6.14 4.38 -15.00
CA GLU A 324 5.52 5.70 -14.97
C GLU A 324 5.34 6.19 -13.52
N ILE A 325 5.53 7.48 -13.30
CA ILE A 325 5.30 8.14 -12.03
C ILE A 325 3.93 8.78 -12.07
N ILE A 326 3.02 8.24 -11.27
CA ILE A 326 1.70 8.83 -11.11
C ILE A 326 1.84 9.95 -10.08
N LEU A 327 1.67 11.17 -10.57
CA LEU A 327 1.73 12.41 -9.81
C LEU A 327 0.58 12.46 -8.80
#